data_AF-A0A0E3ZXE6-F1
#
_entry.id   AF-A0A0E3ZXE6-F1
#
_cell.length_a   1.000
_cell.length_b   1.000
_cell.length_c   1.000
_cell.angle_alpha   90.00
_cell.angle_beta   90.00
_cell.angle_gamma   90.00
#
_symmetry.space_group_name_H-M   'P 1'
#
loop_
_entity.id
_entity.type
_entity.pdbx_description
1 polymer ?
#
loop_
_entity_poly.entity_id
_entity_poly.type
_entity_poly.pdbx_seq_one_letter_code
_entity_poly.pdbx_strand_id
1 'polypeptide(L)'
;MKKVFILMLGLVASTASFATTNEPSKPAAAQTRLVMTPEHKIKLYVQPIPTKGQLAIRDANGQSVYTETVNLQKGLSQQFDVSSLGTGTYQLTLVAGSQALTKTFVVQVNPNESFVVQE
;
A
#
# COMPACT_ATOMS: atom_id res chain seq x y z
N MET A 1 -8.20 8.20 -68.38
CA MET A 1 -8.93 8.09 -67.10
C MET A 1 -8.46 6.85 -66.36
N LYS A 2 -7.88 7.00 -65.16
CA LYS A 2 -7.76 5.95 -64.14
C LYS A 2 -7.58 6.65 -62.79
N LYS A 3 -8.59 6.53 -61.94
CA LYS A 3 -8.61 7.09 -60.58
C LYS A 3 -7.84 6.14 -59.68
N VAL A 4 -6.90 6.66 -58.90
CA VAL A 4 -6.28 5.91 -57.80
C VAL A 4 -6.42 6.75 -56.54
N PHE A 5 -7.30 6.28 -55.66
CA PHE A 5 -7.45 6.65 -54.26
C PHE A 5 -6.48 5.79 -53.45
N ILE A 6 -5.58 6.38 -52.65
CA ILE A 6 -4.88 5.70 -51.54
C ILE A 6 -4.73 6.75 -50.41
N LEU A 7 -5.66 6.77 -49.46
CA LEU A 7 -5.58 6.22 -48.10
C LEU A 7 -4.57 6.93 -47.19
N MET A 8 -5.08 7.90 -46.41
CA MET A 8 -4.46 8.37 -45.17
C MET A 8 -4.38 7.21 -44.17
N LEU A 9 -3.17 6.82 -43.77
CA LEU A 9 -2.93 6.19 -42.47
C LEU A 9 -2.25 7.24 -41.58
N GLY A 10 -3.04 7.86 -40.72
CA GLY A 10 -2.53 8.70 -39.65
C GLY A 10 -1.76 7.84 -38.66
N LEU A 11 -0.43 7.92 -38.71
CA LEU A 11 0.43 7.36 -37.67
C LEU A 11 0.67 8.46 -36.64
N VAL A 12 -0.24 8.60 -35.68
CA VAL A 12 0.02 9.40 -34.48
C VAL A 12 0.93 8.55 -33.59
N ALA A 13 2.24 8.71 -33.75
CA ALA A 13 3.19 8.19 -32.78
C ALA A 13 3.08 9.04 -31.51
N SER A 14 2.18 8.65 -30.61
CA SER A 14 2.10 9.20 -29.26
C SER A 14 3.37 8.82 -28.51
N THR A 15 4.37 9.72 -28.50
CA THR A 15 5.52 9.58 -27.61
C THR A 15 5.03 9.82 -26.17
N ALA A 16 4.88 8.74 -25.40
CA ALA A 16 4.69 8.87 -23.96
C ALA A 16 5.99 9.45 -23.36
N SER A 17 5.93 10.72 -22.96
CA SER A 17 7.04 11.40 -22.32
C SER A 17 7.09 10.98 -20.85
N PHE A 18 7.94 10.01 -20.49
CA PHE A 18 8.24 9.70 -19.10
C PHE A 18 9.20 10.76 -18.53
N ALA A 19 8.66 11.90 -18.13
CA ALA A 19 9.38 12.83 -17.28
C ALA A 19 9.13 12.45 -15.82
N THR A 20 10.03 11.67 -15.23
CA THR A 20 10.20 11.71 -13.77
C THR A 20 11.66 11.43 -13.41
N THR A 21 12.46 12.49 -13.43
CA THR A 21 13.69 12.56 -12.63
C THR A 21 13.29 12.59 -11.16
N ASN A 22 13.10 11.42 -10.56
CA ASN A 22 13.24 11.29 -9.12
C ASN A 22 14.70 10.94 -8.85
N GLU A 23 15.52 11.98 -8.66
CA GLU A 23 16.69 11.81 -7.82
C GLU A 23 16.24 11.11 -6.53
N PRO A 24 16.97 10.11 -6.03
CA PRO A 24 16.74 9.60 -4.69
C PRO A 24 17.21 10.69 -3.74
N SER A 25 16.37 11.70 -3.50
CA SER A 25 16.47 12.53 -2.31
C SER A 25 16.41 11.56 -1.14
N LYS A 26 17.58 11.27 -0.57
CA LYS A 26 17.78 10.49 0.65
C LYS A 26 16.59 10.74 1.56
N PRO A 27 15.68 9.77 1.75
CA PRO A 27 14.63 10.00 2.70
C PRO A 27 15.35 10.05 4.04
N ALA A 28 15.27 11.19 4.71
CA ALA A 28 15.13 11.16 6.16
C ALA A 28 13.79 10.45 6.43
N ALA A 29 13.77 9.14 6.16
CA ALA A 29 12.67 8.28 6.50
C ALA A 29 12.54 8.43 8.00
N ALA A 30 11.44 9.04 8.45
CA ALA A 30 10.89 8.71 9.75
C ALA A 30 11.02 7.19 9.88
N GLN A 31 11.82 6.74 10.84
CA GLN A 31 12.26 5.36 10.95
C GLN A 31 11.04 4.50 11.32
N THR A 32 10.23 4.16 10.33
CA THR A 32 9.00 3.38 10.52
C THR A 32 9.31 1.92 10.31
N ARG A 33 9.03 1.12 11.33
CA ARG A 33 9.22 -0.34 11.30
C ARG A 33 7.85 -1.00 11.32
N LEU A 34 7.64 -1.93 10.40
CA LEU A 34 6.50 -2.84 10.40
C LEU A 34 7.02 -4.24 10.75
N VAL A 35 6.41 -4.90 11.73
CA VAL A 35 6.79 -6.27 12.13
C VAL A 35 5.55 -7.14 12.10
N MET A 36 5.56 -8.20 11.31
CA MET A 36 4.56 -9.28 11.38
C MET A 36 4.99 -10.27 12.48
N THR A 37 4.05 -10.69 13.32
CA THR A 37 4.28 -11.71 14.34
C THR A 37 3.63 -13.04 13.93
N PRO A 38 4.08 -14.18 14.50
CA PRO A 38 3.50 -15.50 14.22
C PRO A 38 2.00 -15.60 14.54
N GLU A 39 1.48 -14.72 15.40
CA GLU A 39 0.09 -14.69 15.85
C GLU A 39 -0.81 -13.81 14.96
N HIS A 40 -0.47 -13.64 13.68
CA HIS A 40 -1.19 -12.77 12.73
C HIS A 40 -1.35 -11.33 13.23
N LYS A 41 -0.31 -10.79 13.88
CA LYS A 41 -0.32 -9.40 14.35
C LYS A 41 0.71 -8.57 13.61
N ILE A 42 0.33 -7.34 13.30
CA ILE A 42 1.22 -6.37 12.67
C ILE A 42 1.48 -5.26 13.67
N LYS A 43 2.75 -4.99 13.97
CA LYS A 43 3.18 -3.85 14.79
C LYS A 43 3.72 -2.75 13.91
N LEU A 44 3.08 -1.59 13.96
CA LEU A 44 3.49 -0.35 13.30
C LEU A 44 4.15 0.57 14.33
N TYR A 45 5.40 0.94 14.05
CA TYR A 45 6.13 1.95 14.81
C TYR A 45 6.34 3.20 13.95
N VAL A 46 6.01 4.37 14.49
CA VAL A 46 6.21 5.67 13.86
C VAL A 46 6.87 6.59 14.88
N GLN A 47 7.95 7.25 14.46
CA GLN A 47 8.60 8.27 15.28
C GLN A 47 7.67 9.48 15.48
N PRO A 48 7.90 10.32 16.50
CA PRO A 48 7.09 11.52 16.72
C PRO A 48 7.09 12.47 15.52
N ILE A 49 5.89 12.88 15.09
CA ILE A 49 5.65 13.88 14.06
C ILE A 49 4.59 14.83 14.62
N PRO A 50 4.79 16.16 14.66
CA PRO A 50 3.91 17.11 15.35
C PRO A 50 2.60 17.37 14.60
N THR A 51 1.89 16.33 14.16
CA THR A 51 0.64 16.39 13.40
C THR A 51 -0.25 15.17 13.69
N LYS A 52 -1.49 15.21 13.20
CA LYS A 52 -2.36 14.03 13.11
C LYS A 52 -2.13 13.33 11.78
N GLY A 53 -2.31 12.01 11.77
CA GLY A 53 -2.21 11.20 10.56
C GLY A 53 -3.51 10.43 10.30
N GLN A 54 -3.74 10.09 9.03
CA GLN A 54 -4.76 9.16 8.60
C GLN A 54 -4.10 7.82 8.31
N LEU A 55 -4.43 6.83 9.12
CA LEU A 55 -4.01 5.45 8.93
C LEU A 55 -5.13 4.67 8.23
N ALA A 56 -4.78 3.86 7.24
CA ALA A 56 -5.72 2.95 6.60
C ALA A 56 -5.05 1.63 6.25
N ILE A 57 -5.84 0.55 6.25
CA ILE A 57 -5.47 -0.72 5.64
C ILE A 57 -6.45 -0.97 4.50
N ARG A 58 -5.93 -1.26 3.32
CA ARG A 58 -6.70 -1.50 2.10
C ARG A 58 -6.40 -2.89 1.57
N ASP A 59 -7.40 -3.54 0.99
CA ASP A 59 -7.23 -4.80 0.27
C ASP A 59 -6.63 -4.58 -1.14
N ALA A 60 -6.46 -5.66 -1.89
CA ALA A 60 -5.92 -5.63 -3.25
C ALA A 60 -6.80 -4.85 -4.25
N ASN A 61 -8.09 -4.67 -3.96
CA ASN A 61 -9.03 -3.89 -4.77
C ASN A 61 -9.01 -2.39 -4.40
N GLY A 62 -8.19 -2.01 -3.40
CA GLY A 62 -8.12 -0.65 -2.88
C GLY A 62 -9.24 -0.30 -1.88
N GLN A 63 -10.08 -1.26 -1.51
CA GLN A 63 -11.16 -1.08 -0.54
C GLN A 63 -10.58 -1.03 0.87
N SER A 64 -10.97 -0.02 1.65
CA SER A 64 -10.48 0.14 3.02
C SER A 64 -11.17 -0.87 3.93
N VAL A 65 -10.38 -1.73 4.56
CA VAL A 65 -10.81 -2.66 5.62
C VAL A 65 -10.61 -2.07 7.01
N TYR A 66 -9.76 -1.03 7.11
CA TYR A 66 -9.51 -0.28 8.33
C TYR A 66 -9.21 1.18 8.00
N THR A 67 -9.69 2.09 8.85
CA THR A 67 -9.34 3.52 8.81
C THR A 67 -9.37 4.11 10.20
N GLU A 68 -8.37 4.91 10.55
CA GLU A 68 -8.32 5.60 11.84
C GLU A 68 -7.54 6.92 11.73
N THR A 69 -8.00 7.93 12.45
CA THR A 69 -7.23 9.16 12.68
C THR A 69 -6.36 9.00 13.92
N VAL A 70 -5.04 9.07 13.74
CA VAL A 70 -4.05 8.87 14.81
C VAL A 70 -3.34 10.17 15.17
N ASN A 71 -3.04 10.38 16.45
CA ASN A 71 -2.18 11.48 16.88
C ASN A 71 -0.71 11.03 16.87
N LEU A 72 0.13 11.67 16.05
CA LEU A 72 1.53 11.30 15.89
C LEU A 72 2.49 12.17 16.72
N GLN A 73 1.98 13.15 17.49
CA GLN A 73 2.81 14.14 18.21
C GLN A 73 3.83 13.50 19.16
N LYS A 74 3.53 12.31 19.71
CA LYS A 74 4.41 11.54 20.60
C LYS A 74 4.95 10.26 19.96
N GLY A 75 4.77 10.11 18.65
CA GLY A 75 5.00 8.87 17.91
C GLY A 75 3.80 7.93 18.02
N LEU A 76 3.88 6.81 17.32
CA LEU A 76 2.85 5.78 17.29
C LEU A 76 3.49 4.41 17.47
N SER A 77 2.87 3.58 18.32
CA SER A 77 3.16 2.16 18.42
C SER A 77 1.82 1.45 18.47
N GLN A 78 1.39 0.90 17.33
CA GLN A 78 0.07 0.29 17.20
C GLN A 78 0.18 -1.14 16.70
N GLN A 79 -0.64 -2.01 17.28
CA GLN A 79 -0.72 -3.41 16.89
C GLN A 79 -2.08 -3.69 16.26
N PHE A 80 -2.07 -4.29 15.08
CA PHE A 80 -3.27 -4.72 14.36
C PHE A 80 -3.37 -6.23 14.46
N ASP A 81 -4.53 -6.72 14.83
CA ASP A 81 -4.88 -8.12 14.67
C ASP A 81 -5.44 -8.31 13.27
N VAL A 82 -4.74 -9.07 12.43
CA VAL A 82 -5.15 -9.35 11.04
C VAL A 82 -5.68 -10.77 10.86
N SER A 83 -5.96 -11.49 11.95
CA SER A 83 -6.51 -12.86 11.91
C SER A 83 -7.89 -12.96 11.25
N SER A 84 -8.68 -11.88 11.31
CA SER A 84 -9.99 -11.80 10.66
C SER A 84 -9.92 -11.42 9.18
N LEU A 85 -8.74 -11.03 8.67
CA LEU A 85 -8.57 -10.71 7.27
C LEU A 85 -8.45 -12.00 6.44
N GLY A 86 -9.11 -12.01 5.28
CA GLY A 86 -8.94 -13.08 4.32
C GLY A 86 -7.50 -13.18 3.81
N THR A 87 -7.17 -14.33 3.22
CA THR A 87 -5.89 -14.49 2.51
C THR A 87 -5.82 -13.50 1.35
N GLY A 88 -4.72 -12.76 1.25
CA GLY A 88 -4.60 -11.72 0.24
C GLY A 88 -3.45 -10.75 0.49
N THR A 89 -3.28 -9.83 -0.46
CA THR A 89 -2.33 -8.71 -0.35
C THR A 89 -3.05 -7.49 0.17
N TYR A 90 -2.43 -6.82 1.14
CA TYR A 90 -2.96 -5.63 1.78
C TYR A 90 -1.93 -4.49 1.79
N GLN A 91 -2.43 -3.27 1.79
CA GLN A 91 -1.64 -2.06 1.88
C GLN A 91 -2.01 -1.28 3.13
N LEU A 92 -1.02 -1.06 4.01
CA LEU A 92 -1.10 -0.11 5.10
C LEU A 92 -0.59 1.25 4.64
N THR A 93 -1.43 2.27 4.72
CA THR A 93 -1.09 3.65 4.36
C THR A 93 -1.20 4.57 5.57
N LEU A 94 -0.18 5.37 5.84
CA LEU A 94 -0.22 6.45 6.82
C LEU A 94 0.07 7.79 6.14
N VAL A 95 -0.91 8.68 6.13
CA VAL A 95 -0.79 10.03 5.56
C VAL A 95 -0.73 11.04 6.70
N ALA A 96 0.35 11.81 6.78
CA ALA A 96 0.59 12.82 7.81
C ALA A 96 1.07 14.12 7.15
N GLY A 97 0.17 15.10 7.01
CA GLY A 97 0.46 16.33 6.26
C GLY A 97 0.78 16.04 4.79
N SER A 98 1.96 16.43 4.33
CA SER A 98 2.46 16.16 2.97
C SER A 98 3.19 14.82 2.83
N GLN A 99 3.34 14.06 3.92
CA GLN A 99 4.04 12.78 3.91
C GLN A 99 3.03 11.64 3.81
N ALA A 100 3.29 10.69 2.91
CA ALA A 100 2.54 9.45 2.81
C ALA A 100 3.51 8.27 2.90
N LEU A 101 3.20 7.32 3.77
CA LEU A 101 3.90 6.05 3.90
C LEU A 101 2.98 4.93 3.44
N THR A 102 3.43 4.10 2.52
CA THR A 102 2.73 2.88 2.12
C THR A 102 3.60 1.67 2.38
N LYS A 103 3.03 0.65 3.04
CA LYS A 103 3.67 -0.65 3.28
C LYS A 103 2.71 -1.75 2.84
N THR A 104 3.23 -2.68 2.06
CA THR A 104 2.48 -3.86 1.63
C THR A 104 2.80 -5.03 2.54
N PHE A 105 1.78 -5.80 2.91
CA PHE A 105 1.93 -7.08 3.60
C PHE A 105 0.99 -8.12 2.98
N VAL A 106 1.33 -9.38 3.16
CA VAL A 106 0.53 -10.51 2.64
C VAL A 106 0.02 -11.31 3.84
N VAL A 107 -1.28 -11.57 3.83
CA VAL A 107 -1.92 -12.55 4.72
C VAL A 107 -1.99 -13.85 3.95
N GLN A 108 -1.38 -14.91 4.49
CA GLN A 108 -1.37 -16.24 3.89
C GLN A 108 -2.02 -17.24 4.85
N VAL A 109 -2.68 -18.26 4.31
CA VAL A 109 -3.06 -19.43 5.10
C VAL A 109 -1.80 -20.09 5.63
N ASN A 110 -1.72 -20.29 6.95
CA ASN A 110 -0.68 -21.11 7.55
C ASN A 110 -1.15 -22.57 7.53
N PRO A 111 -0.58 -23.46 6.69
CA PRO A 111 -1.05 -24.84 6.54
C PRO A 111 -0.82 -25.74 7.77
N ASN A 112 -0.29 -25.18 8.87
CA ASN A 112 -0.11 -25.88 10.15
C ASN A 112 -1.30 -25.69 11.11
N GLU A 113 -2.35 -24.96 10.72
CA GLU A 113 -3.64 -24.99 11.42
C GLU A 113 -4.36 -26.28 11.00
N SER A 114 -4.34 -27.31 11.85
CA SER A 114 -5.04 -28.58 11.60
C SER A 114 -6.51 -28.33 11.25
N PHE A 115 -6.91 -28.65 10.02
CA PHE A 115 -8.31 -28.70 9.63
C PHE A 115 -8.87 -30.09 9.97
N VAL A 116 -9.87 -30.14 10.84
CA VAL A 116 -10.71 -31.34 10.98
C VAL A 116 -11.70 -31.32 9.83
N VAL A 117 -11.52 -32.18 8.84
CA VAL A 117 -12.56 -32.43 7.83
C VAL A 117 -13.63 -33.28 8.51
N GLN A 118 -14.82 -32.72 8.74
CA GLN A 118 -15.98 -33.51 9.16
C GLN A 118 -16.60 -34.15 7.93
N GLU A 119 -16.77 -35.48 7.99
CA GLU A 119 -17.59 -36.27 7.06
C GLU A 119 -19.09 -36.09 7.33
#